data_AF-A0A9X9QNH8-F1
#
_entry.id   AF-A0A9X9QNH8-F1
#
_cell.length_a   1.000
_cell.length_b   1.000
_cell.length_c   1.000
_cell.angle_alpha   90.00
_cell.angle_beta   90.00
_cell.angle_gamma   90.00
#
_symmetry.space_group_name_H-M   'P 1'
#
loop_
_entity.id
_entity.type
_entity.pdbx_description
1 polymer ?
#
loop_
_entity_poly.entity_id
_entity_poly.type
_entity_poly.pdbx_seq_one_letter_code
_entity_poly.pdbx_strand_id
1 'polypeptide(L)'
;MGFPTILMFVVMLALIWFMQRQQKKQAQERQNQLNAIEKGDEVVTIGGMFAIVDEVDSAAKKIVLDVDGVFLTFELSAIKRIVTKATTDLTPVEADEVVVVDDPAVEAADDTESAIESN
;
A
#
# COMPACT_ATOMS: atom_id res chain seq x y z
N MET A 1 36.47 -4.14 -26.32
CA MET A 1 35.37 -4.57 -25.42
C MET A 1 35.12 -6.04 -25.67
N GLY A 2 35.45 -6.91 -24.71
CA GLY A 2 35.44 -8.35 -24.91
C GLY A 2 34.02 -8.94 -24.91
N PHE A 3 33.85 -10.06 -25.61
CA PHE A 3 32.65 -10.89 -25.58
C PHE A 3 32.04 -11.12 -24.16
N PRO A 4 32.82 -11.35 -23.07
CA PRO A 4 32.25 -11.52 -21.72
C PRO A 4 31.57 -10.25 -21.17
N THR A 5 32.03 -9.04 -21.51
CA THR A 5 31.34 -7.81 -21.06
C THR A 5 30.01 -7.63 -21.76
N ILE A 6 29.93 -7.96 -23.06
CA ILE A 6 28.68 -7.89 -23.84
C ILE A 6 27.67 -8.90 -23.29
N LEU A 7 28.10 -10.13 -22.98
CA LEU A 7 27.24 -11.14 -22.37
C LEU A 7 26.67 -10.68 -21.02
N MET A 8 27.51 -10.07 -20.17
CA MET A 8 27.08 -9.54 -18.87
C MET A 8 26.03 -8.42 -19.03
N PHE A 9 26.24 -7.49 -19.97
CA PHE A 9 25.25 -6.44 -20.27
C PHE A 9 23.91 -7.01 -20.78
N VAL A 10 23.94 -8.04 -21.62
CA VAL A 10 22.70 -8.69 -22.12
C VAL A 10 21.92 -9.35 -20.98
N VAL A 11 22.61 -10.03 -20.06
CA VAL A 11 21.98 -10.63 -18.87
C VAL A 11 21.37 -9.55 -17.96
N MET A 12 22.08 -8.44 -17.74
CA MET A 12 21.58 -7.32 -16.93
C MET A 12 20.32 -6.68 -17.54
N LEU A 13 20.31 -6.45 -18.86
CA LEU A 13 19.14 -5.91 -19.55
C LEU A 13 17.95 -6.88 -19.51
N ALA A 14 18.20 -8.18 -19.61
CA ALA A 14 17.16 -9.20 -19.50
C ALA A 14 16.49 -9.20 -18.12
N LEU A 15 17.28 -9.06 -17.04
CA LEU A 15 16.76 -8.97 -15.66
C LEU A 15 15.96 -7.69 -15.44
N ILE A 16 16.47 -6.54 -15.90
CA ILE A 16 15.78 -5.24 -15.78
C ILE A 16 14.45 -5.25 -16.55
N TRP A 17 14.42 -5.82 -17.76
CA TRP A 17 13.19 -5.94 -18.55
C TRP A 17 12.15 -6.81 -17.85
N PHE A 18 12.57 -7.93 -17.26
CA PHE A 18 11.68 -8.82 -16.51
C PHE A 18 11.10 -8.12 -15.27
N MET A 19 11.94 -7.42 -14.50
CA MET A 19 11.52 -6.72 -13.30
C MET A 19 10.60 -5.53 -13.61
N GLN A 20 10.89 -4.75 -14.65
CA GLN A 20 10.04 -3.64 -15.08
C GLN A 20 8.65 -4.11 -15.52
N ARG A 21 8.56 -5.30 -16.14
CA ARG A 21 7.27 -5.91 -16.49
C ARG A 21 6.45 -6.29 -15.26
N GLN A 22 7.10 -6.82 -14.21
CA GLN A 22 6.43 -7.15 -12.94
C GLN A 22 5.98 -5.88 -12.20
N GLN A 23 6.83 -4.86 -12.15
CA GLN A 23 6.51 -3.58 -11.48
C GLN A 23 5.33 -2.85 -12.14
N LYS A 24 5.24 -2.87 -13.49
CA LYS A 24 4.11 -2.28 -14.21
C LYS A 24 2.78 -2.93 -13.83
N LYS A 25 2.74 -4.25 -13.61
CA LYS A 25 1.53 -4.94 -13.16
C LYS A 25 1.10 -4.49 -11.77
N GLN A 26 2.02 -4.47 -10.81
CA GLN A 26 1.72 -4.04 -9.44
C GLN A 26 1.25 -2.57 -9.38
N ALA A 27 1.83 -1.69 -10.20
CA ALA A 27 1.41 -0.30 -10.28
C ALA A 27 0.02 -0.14 -10.93
N GLN A 28 -0.32 -0.97 -11.92
CA GLN A 28 -1.65 -0.99 -12.54
C GLN A 28 -2.69 -1.56 -11.59
N GLU A 29 -2.40 -2.66 -10.90
CA GLU A 29 -3.27 -3.26 -9.88
C GLU A 29 -3.61 -2.26 -8.76
N ARG A 30 -2.61 -1.52 -8.29
CA ARG A 30 -2.83 -0.46 -7.28
C ARG A 30 -3.73 0.65 -7.80
N GLN A 31 -3.53 1.12 -9.03
CA GLN A 31 -4.40 2.13 -9.64
C GLN A 31 -5.82 1.62 -9.84
N ASN A 32 -5.98 0.35 -10.24
CA ASN A 32 -7.29 -0.27 -10.42
C ASN A 32 -8.05 -0.37 -9.10
N GLN A 33 -7.38 -0.70 -7.99
CA GLN A 33 -8.01 -0.72 -6.65
C GLN A 33 -8.49 0.67 -6.23
N LEU A 34 -7.70 1.71 -6.48
CA LEU A 34 -8.09 3.09 -6.17
C LEU A 34 -9.26 3.58 -7.03
N ASN A 35 -9.30 3.17 -8.30
CA ASN A 35 -10.42 3.48 -9.21
C ASN A 35 -11.69 2.69 -8.88
N ALA A 36 -11.58 1.59 -8.13
CA ALA A 36 -12.73 0.78 -7.73
C ALA A 36 -13.45 1.34 -6.50
N ILE A 37 -12.93 2.39 -5.86
CA ILE A 37 -13.54 3.03 -4.70
C ILE A 37 -14.77 3.84 -5.15
N GLU A 38 -15.91 3.59 -4.51
CA GLU A 38 -17.17 4.26 -4.78
C GLU A 38 -17.68 5.00 -3.54
N LYS A 39 -18.62 5.94 -3.74
CA LYS A 39 -19.30 6.62 -2.64
C LYS A 39 -20.08 5.60 -1.80
N GLY A 40 -19.91 5.68 -0.49
CA GLY A 40 -20.51 4.79 0.50
C GLY A 40 -19.65 3.59 0.88
N ASP A 41 -18.50 3.38 0.22
CA ASP A 41 -17.58 2.30 0.61
C ASP A 41 -16.97 2.59 1.98
N GLU A 42 -16.85 1.56 2.81
CA GLU A 42 -16.10 1.62 4.05
C GLU A 42 -14.64 1.30 3.74
N VAL A 43 -13.74 2.19 4.10
CA VAL A 43 -12.33 2.09 3.77
C VAL A 43 -11.47 2.22 5.01
N VAL A 44 -10.29 1.60 4.97
CA VAL A 44 -9.25 1.82 5.96
C VAL A 44 -8.08 2.56 5.32
N THR A 45 -7.68 3.65 5.96
CA THR A 45 -6.52 4.44 5.54
C THR A 45 -5.19 3.77 5.95
N ILE A 46 -4.07 4.25 5.44
CA ILE A 46 -2.73 3.74 5.79
C ILE A 46 -2.47 3.82 7.30
N GLY A 47 -2.99 4.86 7.97
CA GLY A 47 -2.89 5.04 9.43
C GLY A 47 -3.82 4.15 10.25
N GLY A 48 -4.59 3.25 9.63
CA GLY A 48 -5.51 2.35 10.33
C GLY A 48 -6.86 2.99 10.71
N MET A 49 -7.13 4.23 10.27
CA MET A 49 -8.42 4.88 10.50
C MET A 49 -9.47 4.31 9.54
N PHE A 50 -10.61 3.92 10.10
CA PHE A 50 -11.80 3.50 9.37
C PHE A 50 -12.66 4.72 9.07
N ALA A 51 -13.15 4.82 7.85
CA ALA A 51 -13.98 5.92 7.40
C ALA A 51 -14.92 5.47 6.28
N ILE A 52 -15.98 6.24 6.07
CA ILE A 52 -16.92 6.03 4.96
C ILE A 52 -16.61 7.03 3.86
N VAL A 53 -16.62 6.60 2.61
CA VAL A 53 -16.39 7.49 1.47
C VAL A 53 -17.63 8.34 1.22
N ASP A 54 -17.52 9.66 1.37
CA ASP A 54 -18.60 10.58 1.02
C ASP A 54 -18.48 11.09 -0.41
N GLU A 55 -17.29 11.45 -0.89
CA GLU A 55 -17.11 11.94 -2.27
C GLU A 55 -15.76 11.50 -2.83
N VAL A 56 -15.73 11.13 -4.12
CA VAL A 56 -14.51 10.73 -4.82
C VAL A 56 -14.28 11.65 -6.01
N ASP A 57 -13.14 12.33 -6.03
CA ASP A 57 -12.66 13.06 -7.20
C ASP A 57 -11.42 12.35 -7.77
N SER A 58 -11.68 11.45 -8.72
CA SER A 58 -10.64 10.68 -9.41
C SER A 58 -9.76 11.56 -10.32
N ALA A 59 -10.24 12.73 -10.76
CA ALA A 59 -9.47 13.63 -11.61
C ALA A 59 -8.43 14.41 -10.80
N ALA A 60 -8.81 14.91 -9.62
CA ALA A 60 -7.93 15.60 -8.70
C ALA A 60 -7.18 14.66 -7.73
N LYS A 61 -7.47 13.34 -7.77
CA LYS A 61 -6.94 12.31 -6.86
C LYS A 61 -7.26 12.61 -5.39
N LYS A 62 -8.44 13.16 -5.12
CA LYS A 62 -8.91 13.51 -3.77
C LYS A 62 -10.14 12.69 -3.41
N ILE A 63 -10.30 12.43 -2.13
CA ILE A 63 -11.45 11.72 -1.58
C ILE A 63 -11.87 12.40 -0.28
N VAL A 64 -13.17 12.57 -0.09
CA VAL A 64 -13.75 13.06 1.16
C VAL A 64 -14.21 11.86 1.96
N LEU A 65 -13.66 11.72 3.16
CA LEU A 65 -13.98 10.67 4.10
C LEU A 65 -14.79 11.25 5.25
N ASP A 66 -15.85 10.56 5.63
CA ASP A 66 -16.63 10.81 6.83
C ASP A 66 -16.11 9.94 7.98
N VAL A 67 -15.68 10.60 9.04
CA VAL A 67 -15.27 9.99 10.29
C VAL A 67 -16.12 10.61 11.40
N ASP A 68 -17.15 9.89 11.83
CA ASP A 68 -18.03 10.30 12.93
C ASP A 68 -18.65 11.70 12.74
N GLY A 69 -19.08 12.02 11.51
CA GLY A 69 -19.68 13.31 11.15
C GLY A 69 -18.66 14.40 10.84
N VAL A 70 -17.35 14.09 10.86
CA VAL A 70 -16.29 15.00 10.42
C VAL A 70 -15.84 14.62 9.01
N PHE A 71 -16.04 15.54 8.08
CA PHE A 71 -15.63 15.38 6.69
C PHE A 71 -14.21 15.88 6.47
N LEU A 72 -13.32 14.97 6.07
CA LEU A 72 -11.90 15.24 5.85
C LEU A 72 -11.51 14.85 4.44
N THR A 73 -10.78 15.75 3.76
CA THR A 73 -10.25 15.48 2.42
C THR A 73 -8.88 14.83 2.50
N PHE A 74 -8.75 13.65 1.91
CA PHE A 74 -7.51 12.91 1.78
C PHE A 74 -7.14 12.73 0.31
N GLU A 75 -5.89 12.33 0.06
CA GLU A 75 -5.51 11.82 -1.25
C GLU A 75 -6.06 10.41 -1.44
N LEU A 76 -6.40 10.05 -2.68
CA LEU A 76 -6.84 8.71 -3.05
C LEU A 76 -5.76 7.65 -2.69
N SER A 77 -4.49 8.03 -2.77
CA SER A 77 -3.32 7.22 -2.41
C SER A 77 -3.27 6.84 -0.92
N ALA A 78 -3.97 7.56 -0.06
CA ALA A 78 -3.97 7.34 1.39
C ALA A 78 -4.88 6.19 1.83
N ILE A 79 -5.67 5.62 0.91
CA ILE A 79 -6.53 4.46 1.16
C ILE A 79 -5.69 3.18 1.02
N LYS A 80 -5.71 2.35 2.07
CA LYS A 80 -4.98 1.08 2.10
C LYS A 80 -5.79 -0.04 1.44
N ARG A 81 -7.07 -0.16 1.79
CA ARG A 81 -8.01 -1.13 1.21
C ARG A 81 -9.45 -0.75 1.54
N ILE A 82 -10.37 -1.33 0.77
CA ILE A 82 -11.81 -1.30 1.05
C ILE A 82 -12.14 -2.43 2.03
N VAL A 83 -12.94 -2.13 3.05
CA VAL A 83 -13.40 -3.06 4.09
C VAL A 83 -14.76 -3.61 3.71
N THR A 84 -15.69 -2.73 3.32
CA THR A 84 -17.05 -3.07 2.93
C THR A 84 -17.40 -2.28 1.67
N LYS A 85 -17.86 -2.98 0.62
CA LYS A 85 -18.40 -2.37 -0.61
C LYS A 85 -19.87 -2.00 -0.41
N ALA A 86 -20.26 -0.79 -0.81
CA ALA A 86 -21.63 -0.27 -0.60
C ALA A 86 -22.72 -1.07 -1.34
N THR A 87 -22.36 -1.77 -2.40
CA THR A 87 -23.23 -2.68 -3.15
C THR A 87 -23.16 -4.07 -2.54
N THR A 88 -24.19 -4.42 -1.78
CA THR A 88 -24.41 -5.74 -1.16
C THR A 88 -24.17 -6.89 -2.15
N ASP A 89 -23.11 -7.67 -1.93
CA ASP A 89 -23.10 -9.10 -2.20
C ASP A 89 -23.11 -9.84 -0.86
N LEU A 90 -24.18 -10.59 -0.64
CA LEU A 90 -24.38 -11.47 0.50
C LEU A 90 -23.44 -12.67 0.40
N THR A 91 -22.26 -12.61 1.01
CA THR A 91 -21.55 -13.80 1.50
C THR A 91 -20.80 -13.48 2.80
N PRO A 92 -21.28 -14.00 3.95
CA PRO A 92 -20.45 -14.14 5.15
C PRO A 92 -19.43 -15.27 4.95
N VAL A 93 -18.30 -15.18 5.69
CA VAL A 93 -17.17 -16.14 5.77
C VAL A 93 -16.14 -15.92 4.63
N GLU A 94 -14.92 -15.45 4.89
CA GLU A 94 -13.89 -16.12 5.69
C GLU A 94 -13.22 -15.21 6.75
N ALA A 95 -13.41 -15.58 8.01
CA ALA A 95 -12.31 -15.60 8.95
C ALA A 95 -11.62 -16.97 8.77
N ASP A 96 -10.37 -16.94 8.32
CA ASP A 96 -9.40 -18.05 8.45
C ASP A 96 -8.06 -17.37 8.75
N GLU A 97 -7.75 -17.23 10.03
CA GLU A 97 -6.86 -18.12 10.79
C GLU A 97 -5.39 -17.94 10.41
N VAL A 98 -4.70 -17.20 11.29
CA VAL A 98 -3.39 -17.51 11.86
C VAL A 98 -2.36 -18.17 10.91
N VAL A 99 -1.44 -17.35 10.41
CA VAL A 99 -0.08 -17.83 10.12
C VAL A 99 0.83 -17.22 11.20
N VAL A 100 0.97 -17.96 12.30
CA VAL A 100 2.16 -17.94 13.13
C VAL A 100 3.26 -18.57 12.30
N VAL A 101 4.30 -17.81 11.97
CA VAL A 101 5.63 -18.37 11.77
C VAL A 101 6.61 -17.47 12.49
N ASP A 102 7.16 -18.07 13.55
CA ASP A 102 8.46 -17.86 14.15
C ASP A 102 8.96 -16.42 14.36
N ASP A 103 8.77 -16.00 15.60
CA ASP A 103 9.86 -15.49 16.43
C ASP A 103 11.19 -16.21 16.10
N PRO A 104 12.23 -15.46 15.71
CA PRO A 104 13.46 -15.64 16.45
C PRO A 104 13.85 -14.33 17.09
N ALA A 105 13.62 -14.25 18.40
CA ALA A 105 14.44 -13.53 19.33
C ALA A 105 15.93 -13.61 18.94
N VAL A 106 16.50 -12.48 18.50
CA VAL A 106 17.88 -12.11 18.83
C VAL A 106 17.97 -10.59 18.97
N GLU A 107 18.13 -10.20 20.23
CA GLU A 107 18.85 -9.02 20.75
C GLU A 107 18.30 -7.62 20.53
N ALA A 108 17.64 -7.17 21.60
CA ALA A 108 17.77 -5.82 22.12
C ALA A 108 19.24 -5.41 22.28
N ALA A 109 19.59 -4.27 21.70
CA ALA A 109 20.50 -3.31 22.31
C ALA A 109 19.84 -1.94 22.16
N ASP A 110 19.16 -1.56 23.23
CA ASP A 110 18.56 -0.25 23.49
C ASP A 110 19.66 0.75 23.89
N ASP A 111 19.30 2.04 23.82
CA ASP A 111 19.94 3.20 24.44
C ASP A 111 21.27 3.71 23.83
N THR A 112 21.48 5.00 23.52
CA THR A 112 20.75 6.22 23.88
C THR A 112 21.16 7.39 23.00
N GLU A 113 20.22 8.33 22.94
CA GLU A 113 20.21 9.67 22.37
C GLU A 113 21.23 10.63 22.99
N SER A 114 21.75 11.54 22.15
CA SER A 114 22.31 12.88 22.40
C SER A 114 23.08 13.23 23.70
N ALA A 115 24.33 13.69 23.54
CA ALA A 115 24.84 14.88 24.24
C ALA A 115 26.01 15.54 23.45
N ILE A 116 25.72 16.72 22.92
CA ILE A 116 26.52 17.96 22.92
C ILE A 116 27.86 18.01 23.71
N GLU A 117 28.79 18.75 23.09
CA GLU A 117 29.92 19.55 23.64
C GLU A 117 31.32 18.96 23.89
N SER A 118 32.29 19.78 23.45
CA SER A 118 33.67 19.97 23.95
C SER A 118 34.75 18.94 23.59
N ASN A 119 35.50 19.21 22.51
CA ASN A 119 36.88 19.71 22.54
C ASN A 119 37.57 19.57 21.19
#